data_AF-A0A9E6JTF5-F1
#
_entry.id   AF-A0A9E6JTF5-F1
#
_cell.length_a   1.000
_cell.length_b   1.000
_cell.length_c   1.000
_cell.angle_alpha   90.00
_cell.angle_beta   90.00
_cell.angle_gamma   90.00
#
_symmetry.space_group_name_H-M   'P 1'
#
loop_
_entity.id
_entity.type
_entity.pdbx_description
1 polymer ?
#
loop_
_entity_poly.entity_id
_entity_poly.type
_entity_poly.pdbx_seq_one_letter_code
_entity_poly.pdbx_strand_id
1 'polypeptide(L)'
;KVYESLRRQVAAINKLTSKDMYFFDYGNAFLLESGRAGADIKKPNGDFKYPSYVQDIMGPMCFDYGFGPFRWVCTSSKPEDLDVTDNIAMQVLTEISKNSPVEIKRQMSDNILWISEAKKNKLVVGSQARILYADAEGRTKIAEAFNKSIRDGEISASIVIGRDHHDVSGTDSPYRETSNIYDGSCFTADMAIQNVIGDSFRGATWVSIHNGGGVGWGEVINGGFGMVLDGSDDADRKLKMMLFWDVNNGISRRSWARNEGAMFAIKRAMQNESKLKVTLPNLVDDELLEGLI
;
A
#
# COMPACT_ATOMS: atom_id res chain seq x y z
N LYS A 1 17.50 18.40 -25.01
CA LYS A 1 16.29 17.79 -25.61
C LYS A 1 15.29 17.32 -24.55
N VAL A 2 15.66 16.45 -23.60
CA VAL A 2 14.72 15.95 -22.55
C VAL A 2 14.12 17.10 -21.72
N TYR A 3 14.95 17.96 -21.12
CA TYR A 3 14.48 19.08 -20.28
C TYR A 3 13.62 20.11 -21.04
N GLU A 4 13.90 20.31 -22.32
CA GLU A 4 13.07 21.16 -23.18
C GLU A 4 11.69 20.54 -23.40
N SER A 5 11.62 19.23 -23.62
CA SER A 5 10.36 18.50 -23.73
C SER A 5 9.55 18.55 -22.44
N LEU A 6 10.20 18.38 -21.27
CA LEU A 6 9.53 18.49 -19.96
C LEU A 6 8.91 19.86 -19.75
N ARG A 7 9.66 20.94 -20.03
CA ARG A 7 9.13 22.30 -19.93
C ARG A 7 7.93 22.53 -20.85
N ARG A 8 7.98 22.01 -22.10
CA ARG A 8 6.85 22.10 -23.04
C ARG A 8 5.63 21.31 -22.58
N GLN A 9 5.84 20.11 -22.04
CA GLN A 9 4.76 19.28 -21.50
C GLN A 9 4.09 19.94 -20.29
N VAL A 10 4.88 20.48 -19.35
CA VAL A 10 4.35 21.24 -18.20
C VAL A 10 3.57 22.46 -18.65
N ALA A 11 4.06 23.23 -19.62
CA ALA A 11 3.32 24.39 -20.13
C ALA A 11 1.94 24.00 -20.70
N ALA A 12 1.84 22.84 -21.38
CA ALA A 12 0.57 22.32 -21.86
C ALA A 12 -0.35 21.87 -20.72
N ILE A 13 0.18 21.16 -19.72
CA ILE A 13 -0.55 20.77 -18.51
C ILE A 13 -1.09 22.01 -17.80
N ASN A 14 -0.25 23.01 -17.53
CA ASN A 14 -0.66 24.27 -16.90
C ASN A 14 -1.83 24.93 -17.63
N LYS A 15 -1.75 25.02 -18.96
CA LYS A 15 -2.81 25.61 -19.80
C LYS A 15 -4.13 24.80 -19.79
N LEU A 16 -4.07 23.49 -19.66
CA LEU A 16 -5.26 22.64 -19.60
C LEU A 16 -5.87 22.64 -18.18
N THR A 17 -5.03 22.61 -17.15
CA THR A 17 -5.47 22.69 -15.75
C THR A 17 -6.10 24.05 -15.41
N SER A 18 -5.66 25.14 -16.07
CA SER A 18 -6.36 26.44 -15.99
C SER A 18 -7.73 26.45 -16.68
N LYS A 19 -8.13 25.31 -17.27
CA LYS A 19 -9.44 25.05 -17.89
C LYS A 19 -10.08 23.78 -17.31
N ASP A 20 -9.86 23.55 -16.02
CA ASP A 20 -10.49 22.49 -15.23
C ASP A 20 -10.07 21.05 -15.56
N MET A 21 -9.01 20.85 -16.35
CA MET A 21 -8.41 19.51 -16.46
C MET A 21 -7.81 19.10 -15.11
N TYR A 22 -8.27 17.98 -14.57
CA TYR A 22 -7.65 17.36 -13.41
C TYR A 22 -6.34 16.66 -13.83
N PHE A 23 -5.23 17.02 -13.18
CA PHE A 23 -3.91 16.44 -13.41
C PHE A 23 -3.28 15.99 -12.09
N PHE A 24 -2.58 14.87 -12.13
CA PHE A 24 -1.82 14.34 -11.01
C PHE A 24 -0.56 13.62 -11.50
N ASP A 25 0.48 13.57 -10.67
CA ASP A 25 1.70 12.80 -10.95
C ASP A 25 1.52 11.31 -10.60
N TYR A 26 1.92 10.41 -11.49
CA TYR A 26 1.72 8.97 -11.34
C TYR A 26 2.86 8.25 -10.59
N GLY A 27 3.68 8.99 -9.83
CA GLY A 27 4.77 8.41 -9.06
C GLY A 27 5.95 7.93 -9.91
N ASN A 28 6.19 8.61 -11.04
CA ASN A 28 7.30 8.35 -11.97
C ASN A 28 8.36 9.47 -11.94
N ALA A 29 8.36 10.29 -10.89
CA ALA A 29 9.24 11.45 -10.71
C ALA A 29 9.11 12.56 -11.78
N PHE A 30 7.98 12.62 -12.50
CA PHE A 30 7.77 13.64 -13.53
C PHE A 30 7.81 15.06 -12.97
N LEU A 31 7.13 15.33 -11.86
CA LEU A 31 7.16 16.66 -11.22
C LEU A 31 8.57 17.02 -10.73
N LEU A 32 9.28 16.06 -10.14
CA LEU A 32 10.64 16.25 -9.63
C LEU A 32 11.62 16.61 -10.76
N GLU A 33 11.66 15.81 -11.82
CA GLU A 33 12.53 16.06 -12.97
C GLU A 33 12.12 17.31 -13.75
N SER A 34 10.83 17.61 -13.83
CA SER A 34 10.35 18.86 -14.41
C SER A 34 10.80 20.09 -13.60
N GLY A 35 10.81 19.97 -12.27
CA GLY A 35 11.37 20.99 -11.37
C GLY A 35 12.86 21.19 -11.60
N ARG A 36 13.64 20.10 -11.71
CA ARG A 36 15.09 20.14 -12.06
C ARG A 36 15.33 20.77 -13.43
N ALA A 37 14.41 20.55 -14.38
CA ALA A 37 14.45 21.14 -15.71
C ALA A 37 14.05 22.64 -15.76
N GLY A 38 13.64 23.23 -14.64
CA GLY A 38 13.19 24.63 -14.56
C GLY A 38 11.80 24.86 -15.16
N ALA A 39 10.94 23.85 -15.16
CA ALA A 39 9.54 24.01 -15.56
C ALA A 39 8.74 24.75 -14.49
N ASP A 40 7.68 25.43 -14.90
CA ASP A 40 6.77 26.18 -14.02
C ASP A 40 5.80 25.25 -13.26
N ILE A 41 6.37 24.44 -12.37
CA ILE A 41 5.70 23.33 -11.67
C ILE A 41 5.70 23.47 -10.16
N LYS A 42 6.37 24.49 -9.63
CA LYS A 42 6.46 24.78 -8.19
C LYS A 42 5.58 25.98 -7.79
N LYS A 43 5.08 25.94 -6.57
CA LYS A 43 4.45 27.05 -5.85
C LYS A 43 5.53 27.92 -5.18
N PRO A 44 5.19 29.14 -4.70
CA PRO A 44 6.15 30.01 -4.02
C PRO A 44 6.80 29.39 -2.77
N ASN A 45 6.09 28.49 -2.07
CA ASN A 45 6.60 27.78 -0.89
C ASN A 45 7.52 26.59 -1.24
N GLY A 46 7.77 26.32 -2.52
CA GLY A 46 8.63 25.23 -2.98
C GLY A 46 7.91 23.92 -3.32
N ASP A 47 6.66 23.76 -2.91
CA ASP A 47 5.83 22.58 -3.21
C ASP A 47 5.46 22.49 -4.67
N PHE A 48 5.06 21.31 -5.14
CA PHE A 48 4.52 21.16 -6.48
C PHE A 48 3.11 21.78 -6.61
N LYS A 49 2.81 22.29 -7.80
CA LYS A 49 1.48 22.82 -8.16
C LYS A 49 0.41 21.74 -8.17
N TYR A 50 0.79 20.52 -8.55
CA TYR A 50 -0.11 19.38 -8.69
C TYR A 50 0.25 18.30 -7.66
N PRO A 51 -0.75 17.60 -7.12
CA PRO A 51 -0.50 16.48 -6.23
C PRO A 51 0.02 15.27 -7.02
N SER A 52 0.74 14.38 -6.34
CA SER A 52 0.86 13.00 -6.83
C SER A 52 -0.43 12.23 -6.56
N TYR A 53 -0.67 11.15 -7.31
CA TYR A 53 -1.80 10.26 -7.05
C TYR A 53 -1.76 9.65 -5.65
N VAL A 54 -0.58 9.58 -5.01
CA VAL A 54 -0.50 9.15 -3.61
C VAL A 54 -0.98 10.24 -2.66
N GLN A 55 -0.66 11.51 -2.93
CA GLN A 55 -1.13 12.62 -2.10
C GLN A 55 -2.66 12.73 -2.12
N ASP A 56 -3.26 12.61 -3.30
CA ASP A 56 -4.68 12.92 -3.46
C ASP A 56 -5.59 11.67 -3.41
N ILE A 57 -5.06 10.48 -3.76
CA ILE A 57 -5.85 9.26 -3.90
C ILE A 57 -5.31 8.15 -2.99
N MET A 58 -4.13 7.60 -3.26
CA MET A 58 -3.70 6.36 -2.61
C MET A 58 -3.43 6.50 -1.12
N GLY A 59 -2.83 7.60 -0.67
CA GLY A 59 -2.59 7.84 0.75
C GLY A 59 -3.92 7.90 1.49
N PRO A 60 -4.76 8.92 1.22
CA PRO A 60 -6.02 9.13 1.93
C PRO A 60 -7.03 7.99 1.76
N MET A 61 -7.07 7.33 0.60
CA MET A 61 -8.09 6.32 0.31
C MET A 61 -7.62 4.88 0.52
N CYS A 62 -6.32 4.59 0.49
CA CYS A 62 -5.82 3.21 0.58
C CYS A 62 -4.86 3.05 1.76
N PHE A 63 -3.66 3.61 1.67
CA PHE A 63 -2.58 3.33 2.62
C PHE A 63 -2.90 3.76 4.05
N ASP A 64 -3.59 4.88 4.22
CA ASP A 64 -3.98 5.34 5.55
C ASP A 64 -4.98 4.35 6.21
N TYR A 65 -5.69 3.54 5.42
CA TYR A 65 -6.56 2.46 5.92
C TYR A 65 -5.91 1.06 5.86
N GLY A 66 -4.63 0.96 5.50
CA GLY A 66 -3.90 -0.30 5.38
C GLY A 66 -4.13 -1.05 4.06
N PHE A 67 -4.95 -0.54 3.15
CA PHE A 67 -5.15 -1.16 1.84
C PHE A 67 -3.89 -1.00 1.00
N GLY A 68 -3.41 -2.11 0.47
CA GLY A 68 -2.26 -2.13 -0.42
C GLY A 68 -2.14 -3.47 -1.13
N PRO A 69 -1.14 -3.63 -2.02
CA PRO A 69 -1.06 -4.76 -2.93
C PRO A 69 -0.85 -6.06 -2.16
N PHE A 70 -1.85 -6.92 -2.17
CA PHE A 70 -1.76 -8.30 -1.71
C PHE A 70 -1.74 -9.22 -2.92
N ARG A 71 -0.65 -9.97 -3.08
CA ARG A 71 -0.44 -10.85 -4.24
C ARG A 71 -0.07 -12.24 -3.76
N TRP A 72 -0.41 -13.22 -4.60
CA TRP A 72 -0.05 -14.60 -4.35
C TRP A 72 0.28 -15.34 -5.65
N VAL A 73 1.00 -16.44 -5.49
CA VAL A 73 1.42 -17.34 -6.57
C VAL A 73 1.10 -18.77 -6.18
N CYS A 74 0.42 -19.50 -7.06
CA CYS A 74 0.16 -20.92 -6.90
C CYS A 74 1.39 -21.73 -7.34
N THR A 75 2.06 -22.41 -6.39
CA THR A 75 3.31 -23.15 -6.70
C THR A 75 3.09 -24.37 -7.58
N SER A 76 1.87 -24.89 -7.64
CA SER A 76 1.45 -25.94 -8.57
C SER A 76 1.52 -25.51 -10.04
N SER A 77 1.51 -24.19 -10.30
CA SER A 77 1.36 -23.60 -11.63
C SER A 77 0.10 -24.02 -12.39
N LYS A 78 -0.91 -24.55 -11.69
CA LYS A 78 -2.20 -24.98 -12.25
C LYS A 78 -3.20 -23.82 -12.26
N PRO A 79 -3.84 -23.50 -13.40
CA PRO A 79 -4.91 -22.51 -13.46
C PRO A 79 -6.08 -22.81 -12.51
N GLU A 80 -6.32 -24.09 -12.23
CA GLU A 80 -7.40 -24.54 -11.34
C GLU A 80 -7.17 -24.07 -9.89
N ASP A 81 -5.92 -24.12 -9.39
CA ASP A 81 -5.59 -23.60 -8.07
C ASP A 81 -5.78 -22.07 -8.04
N LEU A 82 -5.48 -21.37 -9.15
CA LEU A 82 -5.72 -19.92 -9.24
C LEU A 82 -7.22 -19.61 -9.19
N ASP A 83 -8.04 -20.39 -9.88
CA ASP A 83 -9.50 -20.26 -9.85
C ASP A 83 -10.06 -20.46 -8.44
N VAL A 84 -9.56 -21.45 -7.70
CA VAL A 84 -9.92 -21.68 -6.30
C VAL A 84 -9.52 -20.49 -5.45
N THR A 85 -8.28 -19.99 -5.58
CA THR A 85 -7.82 -18.83 -4.80
C THR A 85 -8.58 -17.55 -5.13
N ASP A 86 -8.96 -17.30 -6.38
CA ASP A 86 -9.79 -16.16 -6.80
C ASP A 86 -11.16 -16.22 -6.11
N ASN A 87 -11.79 -17.41 -6.08
CA ASN A 87 -13.08 -17.62 -5.43
C ASN A 87 -12.99 -17.42 -3.91
N ILE A 88 -11.97 -17.98 -3.26
CA ILE A 88 -11.74 -17.80 -1.82
C ILE A 88 -11.56 -16.31 -1.49
N ALA A 89 -10.70 -15.60 -2.23
CA ALA A 89 -10.45 -14.18 -1.99
C ALA A 89 -11.73 -13.35 -2.17
N MET A 90 -12.51 -13.63 -3.22
CA MET A 90 -13.80 -12.97 -3.46
C MET A 90 -14.80 -13.22 -2.31
N GLN A 91 -14.92 -14.46 -1.84
CA GLN A 91 -15.83 -14.82 -0.73
C GLN A 91 -15.42 -14.13 0.57
N VAL A 92 -14.12 -14.17 0.91
CA VAL A 92 -13.60 -13.53 2.13
C VAL A 92 -13.86 -12.03 2.11
N LEU A 93 -13.52 -11.33 1.02
CA LEU A 93 -13.77 -9.89 0.91
C LEU A 93 -15.26 -9.56 0.91
N THR A 94 -16.09 -10.36 0.25
CA THR A 94 -17.55 -10.18 0.26
C THR A 94 -18.10 -10.29 1.67
N GLU A 95 -17.63 -11.27 2.47
CA GLU A 95 -18.07 -11.42 3.86
C GLU A 95 -17.62 -10.25 4.74
N ILE A 96 -16.36 -9.83 4.63
CA ILE A 96 -15.84 -8.66 5.37
C ILE A 96 -16.64 -7.40 5.02
N SER A 97 -16.99 -7.21 3.74
CA SER A 97 -17.66 -5.99 3.28
C SER A 97 -19.06 -5.77 3.87
N LYS A 98 -19.74 -6.83 4.33
CA LYS A 98 -21.06 -6.73 5.00
C LYS A 98 -21.01 -5.88 6.27
N ASN A 99 -19.90 -5.95 6.99
CA ASN A 99 -19.71 -5.28 8.28
C ASN A 99 -18.56 -4.26 8.23
N SER A 100 -18.07 -3.92 7.04
CA SER A 100 -16.98 -2.97 6.91
C SER A 100 -17.45 -1.54 7.24
N PRO A 101 -16.61 -0.75 7.92
CA PRO A 101 -16.94 0.64 8.21
C PRO A 101 -17.02 1.47 6.92
N VAL A 102 -17.74 2.59 6.97
CA VAL A 102 -18.08 3.38 5.78
C VAL A 102 -16.84 3.88 5.04
N GLU A 103 -15.78 4.16 5.79
CA GLU A 103 -14.48 4.66 5.35
C GLU A 103 -13.80 3.75 4.32
N ILE A 104 -14.05 2.43 4.38
CA ILE A 104 -13.37 1.44 3.53
C ILE A 104 -14.30 0.73 2.53
N LYS A 105 -15.59 1.11 2.50
CA LYS A 105 -16.59 0.43 1.65
C LYS A 105 -16.23 0.46 0.17
N ARG A 106 -15.70 1.58 -0.31
CA ARG A 106 -15.31 1.75 -1.71
C ARG A 106 -14.15 0.84 -2.09
N GLN A 107 -13.14 0.76 -1.23
CA GLN A 107 -11.96 -0.08 -1.43
C GLN A 107 -12.37 -1.55 -1.46
N MET A 108 -13.29 -1.96 -0.57
CA MET A 108 -13.87 -3.30 -0.61
C MET A 108 -14.61 -3.56 -1.93
N SER A 109 -15.51 -2.66 -2.36
CA SER A 109 -16.26 -2.85 -3.60
C SER A 109 -15.37 -2.90 -4.84
N ASP A 110 -14.35 -2.05 -4.90
CA ASP A 110 -13.43 -1.97 -6.04
C ASP A 110 -12.62 -3.28 -6.16
N ASN A 111 -12.17 -3.85 -5.04
CA ASN A 111 -11.40 -5.08 -5.04
C ASN A 111 -12.25 -6.35 -5.26
N ILE A 112 -13.51 -6.35 -4.79
CA ILE A 112 -14.47 -7.43 -5.08
C ILE A 112 -14.82 -7.44 -6.56
N LEU A 113 -15.10 -6.27 -7.15
CA LEU A 113 -15.37 -6.15 -8.58
C LEU A 113 -14.15 -6.58 -9.42
N TRP A 114 -12.96 -6.17 -9.00
CA TRP A 114 -11.73 -6.57 -9.66
C TRP A 114 -11.57 -8.09 -9.67
N ILE A 115 -11.65 -8.76 -8.50
CA ILE A 115 -11.39 -10.21 -8.43
C ILE A 115 -12.47 -11.02 -9.18
N SER A 116 -13.72 -10.55 -9.23
CA SER A 116 -14.79 -11.21 -10.00
C SER A 116 -14.57 -11.15 -11.52
N GLU A 117 -13.85 -10.13 -12.01
CA GLU A 117 -13.57 -9.93 -13.43
C GLU A 117 -12.14 -10.33 -13.84
N ALA A 118 -11.23 -10.54 -12.88
CA ALA A 118 -9.80 -10.69 -13.13
C ALA A 118 -9.47 -11.85 -14.10
N LYS A 119 -10.18 -12.98 -13.98
CA LYS A 119 -10.02 -14.13 -14.88
C LYS A 119 -10.40 -13.81 -16.33
N LYS A 120 -11.48 -13.06 -16.54
CA LYS A 120 -12.00 -12.72 -17.88
C LYS A 120 -11.02 -11.85 -18.67
N ASN A 121 -10.21 -11.06 -17.95
CA ASN A 121 -9.21 -10.17 -18.54
C ASN A 121 -7.91 -10.88 -18.99
N LYS A 122 -7.71 -12.18 -18.69
CA LYS A 122 -6.59 -13.01 -19.18
C LYS A 122 -5.20 -12.37 -18.97
N LEU A 123 -4.96 -11.81 -17.78
CA LEU A 123 -3.74 -11.07 -17.45
C LEU A 123 -2.58 -11.95 -16.94
N VAL A 124 -2.79 -13.26 -16.83
CA VAL A 124 -1.78 -14.19 -16.32
C VAL A 124 -0.69 -14.38 -17.37
N VAL A 125 0.56 -14.11 -16.99
CA VAL A 125 1.77 -14.38 -17.79
C VAL A 125 2.79 -15.07 -16.88
N GLY A 126 3.28 -16.24 -17.28
CA GLY A 126 4.22 -17.02 -16.48
C GLY A 126 3.52 -17.79 -15.35
N SER A 127 3.84 -17.47 -14.10
CA SER A 127 3.29 -18.13 -12.92
C SER A 127 1.80 -17.85 -12.74
N GLN A 128 1.05 -18.83 -12.23
CA GLN A 128 -0.35 -18.64 -11.84
C GLN A 128 -0.44 -17.74 -10.62
N ALA A 129 -0.66 -16.46 -10.86
CA ALA A 129 -0.58 -15.41 -9.85
C ALA A 129 -1.75 -14.44 -9.95
N ARG A 130 -2.10 -13.84 -8.83
CA ARG A 130 -3.14 -12.82 -8.72
C ARG A 130 -2.69 -11.74 -7.75
N ILE A 131 -3.28 -10.56 -7.91
CA ILE A 131 -3.12 -9.41 -7.05
C ILE A 131 -4.48 -8.79 -6.79
N LEU A 132 -4.67 -8.20 -5.62
CA LEU A 132 -5.74 -7.26 -5.29
C LEU A 132 -5.25 -6.34 -4.16
N TYR A 133 -6.05 -5.38 -3.72
CA TYR A 133 -5.77 -4.59 -2.52
C TYR A 133 -6.60 -5.08 -1.34
N ALA A 134 -5.94 -5.23 -0.19
CA ALA A 134 -6.59 -5.61 1.06
C ALA A 134 -5.90 -4.95 2.25
N ASP A 135 -6.68 -4.65 3.30
CA ASP A 135 -6.22 -4.19 4.60
C ASP A 135 -5.73 -5.34 5.50
N ALA A 136 -5.34 -5.05 6.74
CA ALA A 136 -4.81 -6.05 7.67
C ALA A 136 -5.75 -7.25 7.86
N GLU A 137 -7.06 -6.98 8.00
CA GLU A 137 -8.08 -8.01 8.18
C GLU A 137 -8.24 -8.85 6.91
N GLY A 138 -8.37 -8.20 5.75
CA GLY A 138 -8.49 -8.87 4.46
C GLY A 138 -7.28 -9.75 4.15
N ARG A 139 -6.05 -9.24 4.28
CA ARG A 139 -4.82 -10.01 4.02
C ARG A 139 -4.75 -11.25 4.91
N THR A 140 -5.00 -11.08 6.21
CA THR A 140 -4.93 -12.18 7.18
C THR A 140 -5.97 -13.25 6.88
N LYS A 141 -7.25 -12.87 6.70
CA LYS A 141 -8.33 -13.83 6.46
C LYS A 141 -8.20 -14.57 5.13
N ILE A 142 -7.71 -13.90 4.07
CA ILE A 142 -7.44 -14.56 2.78
C ILE A 142 -6.29 -15.57 2.96
N ALA A 143 -5.20 -15.18 3.61
CA ALA A 143 -4.07 -16.07 3.86
C ALA A 143 -4.44 -17.29 4.72
N GLU A 144 -5.24 -17.11 5.78
CA GLU A 144 -5.78 -18.22 6.58
C GLU A 144 -6.65 -19.17 5.73
N ALA A 145 -7.52 -18.62 4.89
CA ALA A 145 -8.38 -19.43 4.03
C ALA A 145 -7.58 -20.21 2.99
N PHE A 146 -6.55 -19.60 2.38
CA PHE A 146 -5.63 -20.32 1.50
C PHE A 146 -4.91 -21.44 2.22
N ASN A 147 -4.31 -21.15 3.38
CA ASN A 147 -3.57 -22.16 4.14
C ASN A 147 -4.48 -23.32 4.56
N LYS A 148 -5.72 -23.03 4.97
CA LYS A 148 -6.74 -24.05 5.23
C LYS A 148 -7.08 -24.88 3.99
N SER A 149 -7.34 -24.26 2.83
CA SER A 149 -7.68 -24.99 1.60
C SER A 149 -6.51 -25.84 1.07
N ILE A 150 -5.25 -25.45 1.34
CA ILE A 150 -4.07 -26.30 1.08
C ILE A 150 -4.09 -27.53 1.98
N ARG A 151 -4.32 -27.34 3.29
CA ARG A 151 -4.40 -28.43 4.27
C ARG A 151 -5.52 -29.42 3.97
N ASP A 152 -6.65 -28.92 3.47
CA ASP A 152 -7.82 -29.72 3.09
C ASP A 152 -7.67 -30.37 1.71
N GLY A 153 -6.63 -30.05 0.95
CA GLY A 153 -6.35 -30.60 -0.38
C GLY A 153 -7.19 -30.00 -1.52
N GLU A 154 -7.93 -28.92 -1.28
CA GLU A 154 -8.67 -28.18 -2.31
C GLU A 154 -7.72 -27.39 -3.22
N ILE A 155 -6.72 -26.74 -2.62
CA ILE A 155 -5.58 -26.17 -3.35
C ILE A 155 -4.48 -27.22 -3.39
N SER A 156 -4.01 -27.57 -4.59
CA SER A 156 -3.20 -28.78 -4.77
C SER A 156 -1.73 -28.67 -4.36
N ALA A 157 -1.24 -27.46 -4.07
CA ALA A 157 0.14 -27.21 -3.61
C ALA A 157 0.22 -25.93 -2.77
N SER A 158 1.39 -25.63 -2.21
CA SER A 158 1.64 -24.41 -1.44
C SER A 158 1.34 -23.13 -2.24
N ILE A 159 0.99 -22.06 -1.53
CA ILE A 159 0.80 -20.72 -2.07
C ILE A 159 1.91 -19.82 -1.53
N VAL A 160 2.55 -19.04 -2.39
CA VAL A 160 3.44 -17.96 -1.95
C VAL A 160 2.63 -16.67 -1.90
N ILE A 161 2.47 -16.07 -0.74
CA ILE A 161 1.93 -14.72 -0.59
C ILE A 161 3.06 -13.69 -0.54
N GLY A 162 2.79 -12.47 -0.99
CA GLY A 162 3.73 -11.36 -0.95
C GLY A 162 3.07 -10.05 -1.40
N ARG A 163 3.89 -9.08 -1.76
CA ARG A 163 3.44 -7.76 -2.22
C ARG A 163 4.43 -7.05 -3.11
N ASP A 164 3.95 -5.99 -3.77
CA ASP A 164 4.86 -4.95 -4.26
C ASP A 164 5.44 -4.17 -3.06
N HIS A 165 6.50 -3.41 -3.30
CA HIS A 165 7.01 -2.50 -2.26
C HIS A 165 6.14 -1.24 -2.16
N HIS A 166 5.34 -0.92 -3.19
CA HIS A 166 4.34 0.15 -3.18
C HIS A 166 3.16 -0.18 -2.24
N ASP A 167 3.39 -0.05 -0.93
CA ASP A 167 2.47 -0.46 0.13
C ASP A 167 2.53 0.48 1.34
N VAL A 168 1.56 0.32 2.25
CA VAL A 168 1.36 1.13 3.46
C VAL A 168 2.61 1.31 4.32
N SER A 169 3.41 0.25 4.51
CA SER A 169 4.54 0.24 5.46
C SER A 169 5.89 0.00 4.80
N GLY A 170 5.91 -0.63 3.62
CA GLY A 170 7.12 -1.14 3.01
C GLY A 170 8.05 -0.07 2.46
N THR A 171 7.59 1.16 2.25
CA THR A 171 8.34 2.16 1.49
C THR A 171 8.27 3.56 2.10
N ASP A 172 9.44 4.16 2.29
CA ASP A 172 9.60 5.59 2.54
C ASP A 172 10.09 6.28 1.26
N SER A 173 9.25 7.16 0.71
CA SER A 173 9.45 7.82 -0.58
C SER A 173 8.72 9.18 -0.59
N PRO A 174 9.43 10.30 -0.33
CA PRO A 174 8.81 11.62 -0.18
C PRO A 174 8.11 12.10 -1.46
N TYR A 175 8.44 11.52 -2.61
CA TYR A 175 7.86 11.86 -3.91
C TYR A 175 6.75 10.90 -4.33
N ARG A 176 6.46 9.86 -3.54
CA ARG A 176 5.42 8.87 -3.85
C ARG A 176 4.78 8.30 -2.59
N GLU A 177 5.22 7.17 -2.05
CA GLU A 177 4.51 6.44 -1.00
C GLU A 177 4.27 7.23 0.30
N THR A 178 5.17 8.14 0.65
CA THR A 178 5.08 9.00 1.85
C THR A 178 4.90 10.47 1.51
N SER A 179 4.46 10.80 0.29
CA SER A 179 4.25 12.19 -0.12
C SER A 179 3.04 12.85 0.56
N ASN A 180 2.13 12.08 1.16
CA ASN A 180 1.03 12.57 1.99
C ASN A 180 1.39 12.71 3.49
N ILE A 181 2.68 12.64 3.83
CA ILE A 181 3.18 12.81 5.20
C ILE A 181 3.70 14.24 5.37
N TYR A 182 3.04 15.04 6.22
CA TYR A 182 3.26 16.48 6.33
C TYR A 182 3.96 16.94 7.62
N ASP A 183 4.31 16.02 8.53
CA ASP A 183 5.04 16.32 9.77
C ASP A 183 6.56 16.51 9.55
N GLY A 184 7.02 16.51 8.30
CA GLY A 184 8.42 16.57 7.91
C GLY A 184 9.13 15.21 7.88
N SER A 185 8.51 14.14 8.41
CA SER A 185 9.15 12.82 8.46
C SER A 185 9.16 12.08 7.11
N CYS A 186 8.54 12.63 6.06
CA CYS A 186 8.49 12.01 4.72
C CYS A 186 9.87 11.71 4.12
N PHE A 187 10.92 12.41 4.58
CA PHE A 187 12.32 12.24 4.17
C PHE A 187 13.12 11.22 5.01
N THR A 188 12.51 10.66 6.06
CA THR A 188 13.12 9.59 6.87
C THR A 188 12.97 8.22 6.18
N ALA A 189 13.68 7.20 6.67
CA ALA A 189 13.58 5.83 6.16
C ALA A 189 13.26 4.79 7.27
N ASP A 190 12.89 5.26 8.46
CA ASP A 190 12.70 4.41 9.62
C ASP A 190 11.57 3.40 9.44
N MET A 191 10.46 3.80 8.80
CA MET A 191 9.29 2.93 8.63
C MET A 191 9.63 1.71 7.76
N ALA A 192 10.27 1.93 6.61
CA ALA A 192 10.67 0.85 5.70
C ALA A 192 11.70 -0.10 6.33
N ILE A 193 12.69 0.44 7.06
CA ILE A 193 13.70 -0.35 7.76
C ILE A 193 13.09 -1.14 8.93
N GLN A 194 12.24 -0.51 9.73
CA GLN A 194 11.51 -1.20 10.80
C GLN A 194 10.61 -2.29 10.23
N ASN A 195 9.95 -2.04 9.09
CA ASN A 195 9.04 -3.01 8.47
C ASN A 195 9.77 -4.32 8.14
N VAL A 196 10.82 -4.23 7.33
CA VAL A 196 11.57 -5.40 6.85
C VAL A 196 12.21 -6.18 8.01
N ILE A 197 12.71 -5.46 9.02
CA ILE A 197 13.25 -6.05 10.24
C ILE A 197 12.13 -6.79 10.97
N GLY A 198 10.98 -6.15 11.20
CA GLY A 198 9.86 -6.77 11.91
C GLY A 198 9.20 -7.95 11.20
N ASP A 199 9.19 -7.96 9.86
CA ASP A 199 8.75 -9.09 9.05
C ASP A 199 9.67 -10.30 9.23
N SER A 200 10.99 -10.06 9.28
CA SER A 200 12.02 -11.11 9.31
C SER A 200 11.93 -12.03 10.53
N PHE A 201 11.46 -11.52 11.67
CA PHE A 201 11.27 -12.29 12.91
C PHE A 201 9.81 -12.60 13.23
N ARG A 202 8.89 -12.34 12.30
CA ARG A 202 7.47 -12.70 12.44
C ARG A 202 7.02 -13.80 11.49
N GLY A 203 7.92 -14.34 10.68
CA GLY A 203 7.71 -15.59 9.95
C GLY A 203 7.69 -15.47 8.44
N ALA A 204 8.04 -14.30 7.87
CA ALA A 204 8.31 -14.21 6.44
C ALA A 204 9.30 -15.31 6.02
N THR A 205 9.07 -15.94 4.86
CA THR A 205 10.00 -16.93 4.31
C THR A 205 11.27 -16.25 3.79
N TRP A 206 11.12 -15.05 3.21
CA TRP A 206 12.21 -14.14 2.92
C TRP A 206 11.74 -12.68 3.03
N VAL A 207 12.71 -11.80 3.19
CA VAL A 207 12.52 -10.35 3.20
C VAL A 207 13.52 -9.68 2.27
N SER A 208 13.20 -8.49 1.78
CA SER A 208 14.06 -7.69 0.89
C SER A 208 14.03 -6.22 1.28
N ILE A 209 15.16 -5.53 1.08
CA ILE A 209 15.28 -4.09 1.23
C ILE A 209 16.07 -3.53 0.05
N HIS A 210 15.52 -2.54 -0.64
CA HIS A 210 16.06 -1.96 -1.85
C HIS A 210 16.24 -0.44 -1.72
N ASN A 211 17.11 0.12 -2.57
CA ASN A 211 17.28 1.55 -2.77
C ASN A 211 16.86 1.91 -4.19
N GLY A 212 15.91 2.83 -4.32
CA GLY A 212 15.55 3.42 -5.60
C GLY A 212 14.31 2.85 -6.29
N GLY A 213 13.52 2.01 -5.62
CA GLY A 213 12.30 1.45 -6.19
C GLY A 213 11.28 2.52 -6.58
N GLY A 214 11.00 2.65 -7.88
CA GLY A 214 9.94 3.51 -8.39
C GLY A 214 10.37 4.93 -8.75
N VAL A 215 10.89 5.70 -7.79
CA VAL A 215 11.27 7.10 -8.02
C VAL A 215 12.76 7.31 -8.32
N GLY A 216 13.58 6.25 -8.28
CA GLY A 216 14.98 6.27 -8.68
C GLY A 216 15.97 6.25 -7.51
N TRP A 217 17.21 5.88 -7.82
CA TRP A 217 18.30 5.66 -6.85
C TRP A 217 18.53 6.86 -5.94
N GLY A 218 18.55 6.63 -4.63
CA GLY A 218 18.82 7.65 -3.60
C GLY A 218 17.58 8.43 -3.15
N GLU A 219 16.44 8.25 -3.81
CA GLU A 219 15.20 9.00 -3.52
C GLU A 219 14.18 8.20 -2.68
N VAL A 220 14.45 6.92 -2.42
CA VAL A 220 13.51 5.98 -1.79
C VAL A 220 14.21 4.77 -1.17
N ILE A 221 13.72 4.35 0.01
CA ILE A 221 14.04 3.08 0.64
C ILE A 221 12.77 2.23 0.67
N ASN A 222 12.82 1.04 0.08
CA ASN A 222 11.63 0.23 -0.17
C ASN A 222 11.89 -1.26 0.09
N GLY A 223 11.09 -1.88 0.95
CA GLY A 223 11.18 -3.27 1.36
C GLY A 223 9.93 -4.10 1.07
N GLY A 224 10.12 -5.41 1.06
CA GLY A 224 9.07 -6.38 0.77
C GLY A 224 9.36 -7.74 1.40
N PHE A 225 8.43 -8.66 1.16
CA PHE A 225 8.48 -10.01 1.70
C PHE A 225 7.93 -11.04 0.72
N GLY A 226 8.26 -12.29 0.98
CA GLY A 226 7.45 -13.42 0.55
C GLY A 226 7.29 -14.43 1.67
N MET A 227 6.12 -15.08 1.71
CA MET A 227 5.77 -16.07 2.71
C MET A 227 5.09 -17.25 2.05
N VAL A 228 5.58 -18.46 2.34
CA VAL A 228 4.99 -19.71 1.89
C VAL A 228 3.89 -20.12 2.87
N LEU A 229 2.72 -20.41 2.32
CA LEU A 229 1.60 -21.08 2.97
C LEU A 229 1.61 -22.54 2.50
N ASP A 230 1.85 -23.47 3.42
CA ASP A 230 2.03 -24.90 3.14
C ASP A 230 0.95 -25.80 3.78
N GLY A 231 -0.07 -25.19 4.38
CA GLY A 231 -1.15 -25.86 5.09
C GLY A 231 -0.84 -26.17 6.56
N SER A 232 0.38 -25.91 7.03
CA SER A 232 0.77 -26.20 8.41
C SER A 232 0.18 -25.20 9.42
N ASP A 233 0.03 -25.65 10.67
CA ASP A 233 -0.33 -24.78 11.80
C ASP A 233 0.75 -23.72 12.05
N ASP A 234 2.01 -23.99 11.71
CA ASP A 234 3.11 -23.05 11.83
C ASP A 234 2.97 -21.89 10.82
N ALA A 235 2.55 -22.19 9.58
CA ALA A 235 2.20 -21.16 8.60
C ALA A 235 1.02 -20.30 9.08
N ASP A 236 -0.02 -20.91 9.67
CA ASP A 236 -1.17 -20.17 10.26
C ASP A 236 -0.74 -19.21 11.38
N ARG A 237 0.20 -19.63 12.23
CA ARG A 237 0.75 -18.76 13.28
C ARG A 237 1.59 -17.63 12.69
N LYS A 238 2.47 -17.94 11.73
CA LYS A 238 3.38 -16.98 11.10
C LYS A 238 2.63 -15.92 10.29
N LEU A 239 1.66 -16.31 9.46
CA LEU A 239 0.90 -15.37 8.62
C LEU A 239 0.17 -14.32 9.47
N LYS A 240 -0.40 -14.72 10.62
CA LYS A 240 -1.09 -13.81 11.55
C LYS A 240 -0.15 -12.76 12.12
N MET A 241 1.00 -13.20 12.62
CA MET A 241 1.98 -12.29 13.23
C MET A 241 2.56 -11.34 12.19
N MET A 242 2.93 -11.88 11.04
CA MET A 242 3.64 -11.16 9.99
C MET A 242 2.74 -10.15 9.29
N LEU A 243 1.58 -10.56 8.77
CA LEU A 243 0.67 -9.66 8.06
C LEU A 243 0.08 -8.57 8.97
N PHE A 244 -0.11 -8.88 10.25
CA PHE A 244 -0.52 -7.87 11.23
C PHE A 244 0.54 -6.78 11.40
N TRP A 245 1.82 -7.15 11.48
CA TRP A 245 2.92 -6.19 11.55
C TRP A 245 3.12 -5.43 10.24
N ASP A 246 3.21 -6.13 9.11
CA ASP A 246 3.47 -5.57 7.78
C ASP A 246 2.46 -4.49 7.40
N VAL A 247 1.22 -4.56 7.90
CA VAL A 247 0.21 -3.51 7.69
C VAL A 247 0.21 -2.47 8.81
N ASN A 248 0.11 -2.89 10.07
CA ASN A 248 -0.11 -1.93 11.17
C ASN A 248 1.13 -1.09 11.51
N ASN A 249 2.34 -1.49 11.11
CA ASN A 249 3.54 -0.66 11.23
C ASN A 249 3.36 0.69 10.50
N GLY A 250 2.98 0.64 9.22
CA GLY A 250 2.76 1.83 8.40
C GLY A 250 1.53 2.61 8.82
N ILE A 251 0.43 1.95 9.20
CA ILE A 251 -0.74 2.65 9.76
C ILE A 251 -0.34 3.42 11.04
N SER A 252 0.44 2.80 11.92
CA SER A 252 0.91 3.46 13.15
C SER A 252 1.75 4.70 12.84
N ARG A 253 2.70 4.59 11.91
CA ARG A 253 3.52 5.73 11.48
C ARG A 253 2.66 6.82 10.84
N ARG A 254 1.79 6.47 9.89
CA ARG A 254 0.89 7.42 9.20
C ARG A 254 -0.04 8.12 10.17
N SER A 255 -0.53 7.39 11.17
CA SER A 255 -1.31 7.94 12.27
C SER A 255 -0.50 8.93 13.09
N TRP A 256 0.76 8.60 13.44
CA TRP A 256 1.63 9.52 14.16
C TRP A 256 1.88 10.82 13.37
N ALA A 257 2.01 10.71 12.05
CA ALA A 257 2.07 11.84 11.13
C ALA A 257 0.73 12.56 10.92
N ARG A 258 -0.30 12.27 11.73
CA ARG A 258 -1.62 12.94 11.77
C ARG A 258 -2.52 12.70 10.56
N ASN A 259 -2.31 11.61 9.82
CA ASN A 259 -3.25 11.25 8.74
C ASN A 259 -4.56 10.72 9.34
N GLU A 260 -5.68 11.34 8.98
CA GLU A 260 -7.00 11.06 9.58
C GLU A 260 -7.42 9.59 9.40
N GLY A 261 -7.31 9.06 8.19
CA GLY A 261 -7.63 7.66 7.90
C GLY A 261 -6.79 6.68 8.72
N ALA A 262 -5.52 7.01 8.96
CA ALA A 262 -4.61 6.18 9.74
C ALA A 262 -4.87 6.25 11.24
N MET A 263 -5.24 7.43 11.76
CA MET A 263 -5.70 7.58 13.14
C MET A 263 -6.98 6.78 13.39
N PHE A 264 -7.89 6.73 12.42
CA PHE A 264 -9.08 5.87 12.48
C PHE A 264 -8.69 4.38 12.47
N ALA A 265 -7.92 3.95 11.47
CA ALA A 265 -7.57 2.55 11.27
C ALA A 265 -6.77 1.97 12.44
N ILE A 266 -5.83 2.73 13.01
CA ILE A 266 -5.01 2.23 14.13
C ILE A 266 -5.81 2.11 15.43
N LYS A 267 -6.79 2.99 15.67
CA LYS A 267 -7.70 2.87 16.82
C LYS A 267 -8.52 1.60 16.73
N ARG A 268 -9.04 1.28 15.54
CA ARG A 268 -9.76 0.02 15.28
C ARG A 268 -8.84 -1.19 15.45
N ALA A 269 -7.60 -1.12 14.97
CA ALA A 269 -6.62 -2.20 15.17
C ALA A 269 -6.31 -2.44 16.66
N MET A 270 -6.14 -1.39 17.47
CA MET A 270 -5.94 -1.51 18.93
C MET A 270 -7.17 -2.03 19.69
N GLN A 271 -8.38 -1.80 19.18
CA GLN A 271 -9.60 -2.39 19.74
C GLN A 271 -9.67 -3.89 19.47
N ASN A 272 -9.24 -4.31 18.28
CA ASN A 272 -9.28 -5.72 17.86
C ASN A 272 -8.12 -6.55 18.45
N GLU A 273 -6.96 -5.94 18.70
CA GLU A 273 -5.79 -6.59 19.29
C GLU A 273 -5.33 -5.86 20.56
N SER A 274 -5.69 -6.41 21.71
CA SER A 274 -5.41 -5.83 23.02
C SER A 274 -3.93 -5.58 23.32
N LYS A 275 -3.02 -6.35 22.71
CA LYS A 275 -1.57 -6.20 22.88
C LYS A 275 -0.97 -5.09 22.02
N LEU A 276 -1.68 -4.63 20.99
CA LEU A 276 -1.25 -3.49 20.19
C LEU A 276 -1.50 -2.22 21.01
N LYS A 277 -0.41 -1.53 21.38
CA LYS A 277 -0.44 -0.23 22.04
C LYS A 277 0.46 0.71 21.27
N VAL A 278 -0.13 1.70 20.61
CA VAL A 278 0.60 2.69 19.82
C VAL A 278 0.40 4.08 20.41
N THR A 279 1.37 4.96 20.19
CA THR A 279 1.25 6.37 20.54
C THR A 279 0.33 7.05 19.53
N LEU A 280 -0.74 7.67 20.01
CA LEU A 280 -1.61 8.52 19.18
C LEU A 280 -1.12 9.98 19.23
N PRO A 281 -1.14 10.71 18.11
CA PRO A 281 -0.79 12.12 18.13
C PRO A 281 -1.86 12.94 18.87
N ASN A 282 -1.44 14.03 19.50
CA ASN A 282 -2.35 15.09 19.94
C ASN A 282 -2.33 16.19 18.89
N LEU A 283 -3.49 16.53 18.33
CA LEU A 283 -3.61 17.60 17.35
C LEU A 283 -3.57 18.95 18.08
N VAL A 284 -2.87 19.92 17.48
CA VAL A 284 -2.85 21.32 17.92
C VAL A 284 -3.67 22.12 16.93
N ASP A 285 -4.42 23.09 17.44
CA ASP A 285 -5.16 24.04 16.61
C ASP A 285 -4.17 24.97 15.91
N ASP A 286 -4.34 25.17 14.60
CA ASP A 286 -3.48 26.04 13.81
C ASP A 286 -3.58 27.50 14.30
N GLU A 287 -4.73 27.93 14.86
CA GLU A 287 -4.89 29.27 15.45
C GLU A 287 -3.91 29.53 16.60
N LEU A 288 -3.50 28.49 17.35
CA LEU A 288 -2.50 28.61 18.41
C LEU A 288 -1.09 28.86 17.85
N LEU A 289 -0.85 28.51 16.59
CA LEU A 289 0.45 28.65 15.91
C LEU A 289 0.57 29.98 15.16
N GLU A 290 -0.54 30.49 14.61
CA GLU A 290 -0.57 31.74 13.82
C GLU A 290 -0.05 32.98 14.58
N GLY A 291 -0.07 32.95 15.92
CA GLY A 291 0.45 34.04 16.78
C GLY A 291 1.89 33.86 17.27
N LEU A 292 2.59 32.78 16.90
CA LEU A 292 3.93 32.44 17.42
C LEU A 292 5.09 32.81 16.49
N ILE A 293 4.82 33.18 15.23
CA ILE A 293 5.82 33.44 14.18
C ILE A 293 5.81 34.90 13.76
#